data_AF-A0A136KH09-F1
#
_entry.id   AF-A0A136KH09-F1
#
_cell.length_a   1.000
_cell.length_b   1.000
_cell.length_c   1.000
_cell.angle_alpha   90.00
_cell.angle_beta   90.00
_cell.angle_gamma   90.00
#
_symmetry.space_group_name_H-M   'P 1'
#
loop_
_entity.id
_entity.type
_entity.pdbx_description
1 polymer ?
#
loop_
_entity_poly.entity_id
_entity_poly.type
_entity_poly.pdbx_seq_one_letter_code
_entity_poly.pdbx_strand_id
1 'polypeptide(L)'
;MTWLTISLLWYFKLVVLGIVFLPITIAFFGDRLVDKGYAFSKVVGILLCSFTLFVLGVFKIAPFTVISAFTVFGGFAIINMIVAKKVIPKGTITARDVRIWFFIELLFLCSFLFWVVVRGQEPSIRGLEKYMDFGFINAILRSTYFPPKDIWLVGHFINYYYFGHLSAATLTLLFQVTSDISYNLILSTLFAMGITQTWSLVATLLTSMTGRVKAYFGGLLGAFLLNLGGNLHTIYLFTKGYGTDTPIPFWKIWSVFSPSTYWYPNATRFIPFTIHEFPSYSYVVADLHGHVFDIPFVLFTIACMLCILKTVPSKHTAAFEKEKKFLPMLWSFLSQHHIWSALLLGSMVGIHYMTNAFDGIVYGALGWCFYFSLQFLGNCAYNHGRCSLFPHL
;
A
#
# COMPACT_ATOMS: atom_id res chain seq x y z
N MET A 1 27.67 -10.82 9.43
CA MET A 1 27.90 -9.65 8.55
C MET A 1 27.25 -9.79 7.18
N THR A 2 27.11 -10.99 6.62
CA THR A 2 26.46 -11.24 5.32
C THR A 2 25.00 -10.79 5.23
N TRP A 3 24.19 -11.03 6.28
CA TRP A 3 22.77 -10.64 6.29
C TRP A 3 22.59 -9.12 6.14
N LEU A 4 23.42 -8.32 6.82
CA LEU A 4 23.33 -6.86 6.76
C LEU A 4 23.64 -6.35 5.35
N THR A 5 24.66 -6.90 4.69
CA THR A 5 24.98 -6.55 3.30
C THR A 5 23.83 -6.86 2.36
N ILE A 6 23.23 -8.05 2.47
CA ILE A 6 22.09 -8.44 1.63
C ILE A 6 20.89 -7.51 1.87
N SER A 7 20.57 -7.22 3.13
CA SER A 7 19.49 -6.30 3.50
C SER A 7 19.73 -4.88 2.99
N LEU A 8 20.97 -4.37 3.07
CA LEU A 8 21.31 -3.04 2.55
C LEU A 8 21.28 -2.99 1.01
N LEU A 9 21.69 -4.07 0.33
CA LEU A 9 21.55 -4.17 -1.13
C LEU A 9 20.08 -4.25 -1.56
N TRP A 10 19.25 -4.97 -0.82
CA TRP A 10 17.81 -5.00 -1.02
C TRP A 10 17.20 -3.60 -0.85
N TYR A 11 17.54 -2.92 0.25
CA TYR A 11 17.12 -1.54 0.49
C TYR A 11 17.58 -0.60 -0.62
N PHE A 12 18.83 -0.68 -1.06
CA PHE A 12 19.34 0.14 -2.16
C PHE A 12 18.53 -0.07 -3.45
N LYS A 13 18.20 -1.32 -3.79
CA LYS A 13 17.35 -1.63 -4.95
C LYS A 13 15.94 -1.08 -4.80
N LEU A 14 15.37 -1.07 -3.59
CA LEU A 14 14.10 -0.40 -3.30
C LEU A 14 14.20 1.13 -3.45
N VAL A 15 15.31 1.75 -3.07
CA VAL A 15 15.54 3.19 -3.28
C VAL A 15 15.62 3.50 -4.77
N VAL A 16 16.35 2.71 -5.54
CA VAL A 16 16.42 2.84 -7.02
C VAL A 16 15.02 2.70 -7.64
N LEU A 17 14.25 1.70 -7.22
CA LEU A 17 12.86 1.53 -7.64
C LEU A 17 12.02 2.77 -7.31
N GLY A 18 12.11 3.29 -6.10
CA GLY A 18 11.41 4.50 -5.67
C GLY A 18 11.79 5.73 -6.52
N ILE A 19 13.08 5.96 -6.75
CA ILE A 19 13.56 7.10 -7.57
C ILE A 19 13.06 7.00 -9.01
N VAL A 20 13.07 5.80 -9.61
CA VAL A 20 12.61 5.59 -10.98
C VAL A 20 11.12 5.92 -11.14
N PHE A 21 10.29 5.59 -10.14
CA PHE A 21 8.86 5.85 -10.15
C PHE A 21 8.44 7.15 -9.44
N LEU A 22 9.40 7.93 -8.95
CA LEU A 22 9.13 9.22 -8.31
C LEU A 22 8.49 10.25 -9.26
N PRO A 23 8.86 10.35 -10.55
CA PRO A 23 8.25 11.34 -11.43
C PRO A 23 6.74 11.17 -11.60
N ILE A 24 6.24 9.93 -11.77
CA ILE A 24 4.81 9.69 -11.88
C ILE A 24 4.07 10.00 -10.58
N THR A 25 4.67 9.72 -9.41
CA THR A 25 4.04 10.07 -8.13
C THR A 25 4.05 11.57 -7.87
N ILE A 26 5.11 12.30 -8.24
CA ILE A 26 5.13 13.77 -8.19
C ILE A 26 4.09 14.36 -9.14
N ALA A 27 3.97 13.84 -10.37
CA ALA A 27 2.97 14.29 -11.32
C ALA A 27 1.55 14.06 -10.80
N PHE A 28 1.31 12.91 -10.17
CA PHE A 28 0.00 12.57 -9.63
C PHE A 28 -0.33 13.31 -8.34
N PHE A 29 0.53 13.28 -7.32
CA PHE A 29 0.26 13.86 -6.00
C PHE A 29 0.68 15.33 -5.88
N GLY A 30 1.85 15.71 -6.41
CA GLY A 30 2.37 17.07 -6.36
C GLY A 30 2.32 17.68 -4.97
N ASP A 31 1.95 18.96 -4.86
CA ASP A 31 1.86 19.68 -3.58
C ASP A 31 0.68 19.25 -2.68
N ARG A 32 -0.11 18.25 -3.08
CA ARG A 32 -1.26 17.78 -2.30
C ARG A 32 -0.84 16.90 -1.11
N LEU A 33 0.32 16.26 -1.23
CA LEU A 33 0.99 15.53 -0.15
C LEU A 33 2.26 16.29 0.28
N VAL A 34 2.59 16.22 1.57
CA VAL A 34 3.76 16.93 2.14
C VAL A 34 5.10 16.50 1.55
N ASP A 35 5.15 15.29 1.01
CA ASP A 35 6.34 14.64 0.44
C ASP A 35 6.29 14.54 -1.09
N LYS A 36 5.32 15.18 -1.74
CA LYS A 36 5.06 15.06 -3.19
C LYS A 36 4.86 13.62 -3.68
N GLY A 37 4.40 12.71 -2.81
CA GLY A 37 4.16 11.31 -3.16
C GLY A 37 5.39 10.41 -3.13
N TYR A 38 6.49 10.84 -2.49
CA TYR A 38 7.71 10.06 -2.36
C TYR A 38 7.50 8.74 -1.61
N ALA A 39 6.75 8.72 -0.51
CA ALA A 39 6.44 7.52 0.26
C ALA A 39 5.70 6.45 -0.57
N PHE A 40 5.00 6.86 -1.61
CA PHE A 40 4.21 5.98 -2.49
C PHE A 40 4.97 5.51 -3.74
N SER A 41 6.13 6.10 -4.04
CA SER A 41 6.90 5.82 -5.25
C SER A 41 7.30 4.34 -5.39
N LYS A 42 7.77 3.74 -4.30
CA LYS A 42 8.14 2.31 -4.26
C LYS A 42 6.93 1.41 -4.53
N VAL A 43 5.78 1.74 -3.93
CA VAL A 43 4.54 0.97 -4.09
C VAL A 43 4.01 1.04 -5.51
N VAL A 44 4.02 2.23 -6.12
CA VAL A 44 3.66 2.41 -7.53
C VAL A 44 4.58 1.60 -8.44
N GLY A 45 5.89 1.59 -8.16
CA GLY A 45 6.84 0.76 -8.91
C GLY A 45 6.55 -0.74 -8.81
N ILE A 46 6.26 -1.24 -7.59
CA ILE A 46 5.89 -2.64 -7.36
C ILE A 46 4.60 -2.98 -8.11
N LEU A 47 3.55 -2.16 -7.95
CA LEU A 47 2.25 -2.38 -8.57
C LEU A 47 2.34 -2.42 -10.09
N LEU A 48 2.94 -1.40 -10.71
CA LEU A 48 2.99 -1.28 -12.16
C LEU A 48 3.83 -2.39 -12.80
N CYS A 49 5.00 -2.71 -12.22
CA CYS A 49 5.83 -3.79 -12.73
C CYS A 49 5.14 -5.16 -12.57
N SER A 50 4.58 -5.45 -11.39
CA SER A 50 3.95 -6.74 -11.10
C SER A 50 2.69 -6.95 -11.93
N PHE A 51 1.84 -5.92 -12.04
CA PHE A 51 0.62 -5.97 -12.86
C PHE A 51 0.93 -6.09 -14.36
N THR A 52 1.94 -5.38 -14.86
CA THR A 52 2.32 -5.50 -16.27
C THR A 52 2.84 -6.91 -16.58
N LEU A 53 3.71 -7.46 -15.73
CA LEU A 53 4.20 -8.83 -15.88
C LEU A 53 3.07 -9.86 -15.76
N PHE A 54 2.11 -9.64 -14.86
CA PHE A 54 0.91 -10.45 -14.74
C PHE A 54 0.14 -10.49 -16.06
N VAL A 55 -0.23 -9.33 -16.59
CA VAL A 55 -1.02 -9.18 -17.82
C VAL A 55 -0.28 -9.82 -19.01
N LEU A 56 1.01 -9.52 -19.18
CA LEU A 56 1.82 -10.12 -20.25
C LEU A 56 1.90 -11.64 -20.13
N GLY A 57 2.00 -12.17 -18.92
CA GLY A 57 2.04 -13.61 -18.65
C GLY A 57 0.70 -14.32 -18.85
N VAL A 58 -0.42 -13.69 -18.51
CA VAL A 58 -1.78 -14.22 -18.74
C VAL A 58 -2.09 -14.31 -20.24
N PHE A 59 -1.79 -13.25 -20.98
CA PHE A 59 -2.00 -13.22 -22.43
C PHE A 59 -0.90 -13.91 -23.24
N LYS A 60 0.09 -14.50 -22.56
CA LYS A 60 1.25 -15.17 -23.17
C LYS A 60 2.07 -14.29 -24.14
N ILE A 61 2.06 -12.97 -23.93
CA ILE A 61 2.81 -11.99 -24.74
C ILE A 61 4.30 -12.04 -24.38
N ALA A 62 4.63 -12.10 -23.09
CA ALA A 62 5.99 -12.24 -22.60
C ALA A 62 6.04 -13.20 -21.41
N PRO A 63 7.07 -14.06 -21.30
CA PRO A 63 7.18 -15.01 -20.20
C PRO A 63 7.62 -14.30 -18.91
N PHE A 64 7.25 -14.82 -17.75
CA PHE A 64 7.69 -14.33 -16.44
C PHE A 64 9.16 -14.72 -16.18
N THR A 65 10.09 -13.92 -16.70
CA THR A 65 11.54 -14.16 -16.61
C THR A 65 12.28 -12.89 -16.19
N VAL A 66 13.54 -13.05 -15.78
CA VAL A 66 14.45 -11.95 -15.43
C VAL A 66 14.51 -10.90 -16.54
N ILE A 67 14.63 -11.34 -17.80
CA ILE A 67 14.71 -10.46 -18.97
C ILE A 67 13.42 -9.65 -19.12
N SER A 68 12.26 -10.29 -19.04
CA SER A 68 10.97 -9.61 -19.13
C SER A 68 10.79 -8.59 -18.01
N ALA A 69 11.19 -8.92 -16.78
CA ALA A 69 11.07 -8.03 -15.64
C ALA A 69 11.97 -6.78 -15.79
N PHE A 70 13.24 -6.95 -16.17
CA PHE A 70 14.12 -5.81 -16.46
C PHE A 70 13.65 -5.00 -17.66
N THR A 71 13.06 -5.64 -18.67
CA THR A 71 12.48 -4.94 -19.84
C THR A 71 11.29 -4.08 -19.42
N VAL A 72 10.37 -4.62 -18.62
CA VAL A 72 9.22 -3.88 -18.08
C VAL A 72 9.70 -2.72 -17.19
N PHE A 73 10.64 -2.98 -16.28
CA PHE A 73 11.21 -1.94 -15.42
C PHE A 73 11.89 -0.84 -16.24
N GLY A 74 12.70 -1.20 -17.25
CA GLY A 74 13.35 -0.25 -18.16
C GLY A 74 12.35 0.56 -18.98
N GLY A 75 11.26 -0.07 -19.45
CA GLY A 75 10.17 0.62 -20.14
C GLY A 75 9.52 1.68 -19.25
N PHE A 76 9.20 1.34 -18.00
CA PHE A 76 8.68 2.31 -17.04
C PHE A 76 9.69 3.39 -16.67
N ALA A 77 10.98 3.08 -16.61
CA ALA A 77 12.01 4.10 -16.39
C ALA A 77 12.02 5.13 -17.52
N ILE A 78 11.90 4.69 -18.78
CA ILE A 78 11.79 5.59 -19.94
C ILE A 78 10.52 6.44 -19.86
N ILE A 79 9.38 5.84 -19.55
CA ILE A 79 8.11 6.57 -19.38
C ILE A 79 8.25 7.64 -18.28
N ASN A 80 8.81 7.28 -17.13
CA ASN A 80 9.01 8.20 -16.01
C ASN A 80 10.01 9.32 -16.33
N MET A 81 11.05 9.06 -17.12
CA MET A 81 11.94 10.11 -17.64
C MET A 81 11.20 11.10 -18.55
N ILE A 82 10.27 10.62 -19.37
CA ILE A 82 9.44 11.48 -20.23
C ILE A 82 8.50 12.32 -19.36
N VAL A 83 7.84 11.70 -18.37
CA VAL A 83 6.98 12.40 -17.39
C VAL A 83 7.76 13.49 -16.66
N ALA A 84 8.97 13.19 -16.19
CA ALA A 84 9.84 14.15 -15.51
C ALA A 84 10.16 15.38 -16.36
N LYS A 85 10.36 15.20 -17.68
CA LYS A 85 10.70 16.29 -18.59
C LYS A 85 9.49 17.08 -19.09
N LYS A 86 8.35 16.41 -19.32
CA LYS A 86 7.17 17.01 -19.99
C LYS A 86 6.08 17.47 -19.04
N VAL A 87 5.93 16.80 -17.90
CA VAL A 87 4.80 17.01 -16.99
C VAL A 87 5.22 17.82 -15.76
N ILE A 88 6.43 17.60 -15.25
CA ILE A 88 6.92 18.26 -14.03
C ILE A 88 7.63 19.58 -14.40
N PRO A 89 7.11 20.75 -14.00
CA PRO A 89 7.78 22.01 -14.24
C PRO A 89 9.17 22.10 -13.59
N LYS A 90 10.08 22.86 -14.20
CA LYS A 90 11.38 23.16 -13.57
C LYS A 90 11.14 23.94 -12.26
N GLY A 91 11.83 23.54 -11.19
CA GLY A 91 11.71 24.18 -9.88
C GLY A 91 10.56 23.67 -9.01
N THR A 92 9.79 22.66 -9.46
CA THR A 92 8.74 22.04 -8.63
C THR A 92 9.30 21.38 -7.36
N ILE A 93 10.54 20.90 -7.40
CA ILE A 93 11.21 20.25 -6.27
C ILE A 93 12.07 21.30 -5.56
N THR A 94 11.80 21.51 -4.28
CA THR A 94 12.52 22.43 -3.41
C THR A 94 13.50 21.69 -2.50
N ALA A 95 14.46 22.41 -1.90
CA ALA A 95 15.36 21.83 -0.90
C ALA A 95 14.61 21.27 0.32
N ARG A 96 13.41 21.78 0.62
CA ARG A 96 12.55 21.26 1.68
C ARG A 96 12.05 19.85 1.35
N ASP A 97 11.62 19.64 0.11
CA ASP A 97 11.08 18.34 -0.33
C ASP A 97 12.16 17.26 -0.24
N VAL A 98 13.38 17.59 -0.67
CA VAL A 98 14.54 16.69 -0.55
C VAL A 98 14.84 16.33 0.91
N ARG A 99 14.74 17.29 1.84
CA ARG A 99 14.90 17.00 3.28
C ARG A 99 13.80 16.07 3.81
N ILE A 100 12.56 16.23 3.33
CA ILE A 100 11.45 15.35 3.68
C ILE A 100 11.68 13.95 3.10
N TRP A 101 12.15 13.83 1.87
CA TRP A 101 12.48 12.54 1.25
C TRP A 101 13.60 11.83 2.01
N PHE A 102 14.63 12.56 2.40
CA PHE A 102 15.70 12.01 3.25
C PHE A 102 15.16 11.52 4.60
N PHE A 103 14.27 12.29 5.23
CA PHE A 103 13.61 11.85 6.46
C PHE A 103 12.77 10.58 6.25
N ILE A 104 12.00 10.50 5.16
CA ILE A 104 11.22 9.31 4.81
C ILE A 104 12.14 8.10 4.60
N GLU A 105 13.28 8.26 3.90
CA GLU A 105 14.23 7.17 3.72
C GLU A 105 14.91 6.76 5.02
N LEU A 106 15.24 7.71 5.90
CA LEU A 106 15.75 7.38 7.22
C LEU A 106 14.71 6.59 8.03
N LEU A 107 13.45 7.04 8.02
CA LEU A 107 12.34 6.34 8.67
C LEU A 107 12.13 4.95 8.07
N PHE A 108 12.14 4.84 6.73
CA PHE A 108 12.04 3.58 6.00
C PHE A 108 13.15 2.62 6.41
N LEU A 109 14.40 3.07 6.34
CA LEU A 109 15.58 2.25 6.63
C LEU A 109 15.59 1.79 8.09
N CYS A 110 15.27 2.67 9.04
CA CYS A 110 15.16 2.33 10.45
C CYS A 110 14.07 1.28 10.69
N SER A 111 12.87 1.49 10.14
CA SER A 111 11.76 0.52 10.26
C SER A 111 12.07 -0.82 9.58
N PHE A 112 12.68 -0.76 8.40
CA PHE A 112 13.10 -1.94 7.64
C PHE A 112 14.14 -2.76 8.42
N LEU A 113 15.23 -2.14 8.88
CA LEU A 113 16.27 -2.81 9.64
C LEU A 113 15.76 -3.34 10.99
N PHE A 114 14.91 -2.56 11.67
CA PHE A 114 14.24 -3.02 12.88
C PHE A 114 13.48 -4.33 12.62
N TRP A 115 12.65 -4.37 11.57
CA TRP A 115 11.88 -5.58 11.27
C TRP A 115 12.74 -6.73 10.73
N VAL A 116 13.83 -6.45 10.01
CA VAL A 116 14.83 -7.46 9.62
C VAL A 116 15.44 -8.12 10.86
N VAL A 117 15.79 -7.35 11.88
CA VAL A 117 16.36 -7.89 13.14
C VAL A 117 15.34 -8.74 13.89
N VAL A 118 14.09 -8.27 13.98
CA VAL A 118 12.98 -9.03 14.61
C VAL A 118 12.76 -10.34 13.87
N ARG A 119 12.61 -10.28 12.54
CA ARG A 119 12.35 -11.47 11.72
C ARG A 119 13.55 -12.41 11.68
N GLY A 120 14.76 -11.88 11.75
CA GLY A 120 16.00 -12.64 11.78
C GLY A 120 16.17 -13.52 13.02
N GLN A 121 15.38 -13.32 14.09
CA GLN A 121 15.42 -14.20 15.27
C GLN A 121 14.81 -15.58 15.00
N GLU A 122 13.81 -15.66 14.11
CA GLU A 122 13.16 -16.92 13.77
C GLU A 122 12.72 -16.91 12.30
N PRO A 123 13.64 -16.93 11.31
CA PRO A 123 13.32 -16.68 9.90
C PRO A 123 12.64 -17.87 9.20
N SER A 124 12.36 -18.98 9.91
CA SER A 124 11.81 -20.19 9.29
C SER A 124 10.37 -20.01 8.81
N ILE A 125 10.01 -20.79 7.79
CA ILE A 125 8.64 -20.88 7.24
C ILE A 125 7.78 -21.89 8.01
N ARG A 126 8.15 -22.23 9.24
CA ARG A 126 7.42 -23.22 10.05
C ARG A 126 6.24 -22.56 10.76
N GLY A 127 5.10 -23.26 10.74
CA GLY A 127 3.87 -22.87 11.42
C GLY A 127 2.95 -22.01 10.57
N LEU A 128 1.65 -22.09 10.91
CA LEU A 128 0.56 -21.33 10.29
C LEU A 128 0.60 -21.40 8.75
N GLU A 129 0.47 -20.27 8.06
CA GLU A 129 0.30 -20.22 6.60
C GLU A 129 1.60 -19.92 5.83
N LYS A 130 2.72 -19.66 6.53
CA LYS A 130 4.02 -19.32 5.90
C LYS A 130 4.47 -20.32 4.84
N TYR A 131 4.24 -21.60 5.08
CA TYR A 131 4.59 -22.64 4.11
C TYR A 131 3.78 -22.51 2.82
N MET A 132 2.49 -22.20 2.94
CA MET A 132 1.59 -21.96 1.80
C MET A 132 2.04 -20.70 1.05
N ASP A 133 2.24 -19.59 1.74
CA ASP A 133 2.66 -18.32 1.14
C ASP A 133 4.01 -18.43 0.43
N PHE A 134 4.99 -19.07 1.09
CA PHE A 134 6.29 -19.34 0.50
C PHE A 134 6.16 -20.28 -0.72
N GLY A 135 5.28 -21.28 -0.63
CA GLY A 135 4.96 -22.18 -1.72
C GLY A 135 4.37 -21.45 -2.93
N PHE A 136 3.45 -20.51 -2.73
CA PHE A 136 2.85 -19.69 -3.80
C PHE A 136 3.88 -18.81 -4.49
N ILE A 137 4.73 -18.11 -3.73
CA ILE A 137 5.84 -17.32 -4.30
C ILE A 137 6.74 -18.21 -5.16
N ASN A 138 7.09 -19.40 -4.67
CA ASN A 138 7.91 -20.36 -5.41
C ASN A 138 7.22 -20.95 -6.65
N ALA A 139 5.91 -21.22 -6.57
CA ALA A 139 5.13 -21.67 -7.72
C ALA A 139 5.10 -20.61 -8.83
N ILE A 140 4.95 -19.34 -8.45
CA ILE A 140 5.02 -18.19 -9.36
C ILE A 140 6.43 -18.07 -9.97
N LEU A 141 7.50 -18.12 -9.18
CA LEU A 141 8.88 -18.03 -9.66
C LEU A 141 9.26 -19.14 -10.65
N ARG A 142 8.63 -20.32 -10.53
CA ARG A 142 8.81 -21.45 -11.47
C ARG A 142 7.90 -21.40 -12.69
N SER A 143 6.94 -20.47 -12.73
CA SER A 143 5.96 -20.37 -13.81
C SER A 143 6.51 -19.48 -14.93
N THR A 144 6.36 -19.92 -16.18
CA THR A 144 6.69 -19.10 -17.36
C THR A 144 5.52 -18.23 -17.79
N TYR A 145 4.30 -18.71 -17.62
CA TYR A 145 3.04 -18.02 -17.91
C TYR A 145 2.03 -18.28 -16.79
N PHE A 146 0.99 -17.46 -16.72
CA PHE A 146 -0.02 -17.53 -15.67
C PHE A 146 -1.30 -18.21 -16.15
N PRO A 147 -2.06 -18.86 -15.24
CA PRO A 147 -1.87 -18.95 -13.79
C PRO A 147 -0.78 -19.95 -13.33
N PRO A 148 -0.20 -19.78 -12.13
CA PRO A 148 0.80 -20.69 -11.57
C PRO A 148 0.19 -22.02 -11.12
N LYS A 149 0.99 -23.09 -11.12
CA LYS A 149 0.55 -24.43 -10.66
C LYS A 149 0.29 -24.44 -9.16
N ASP A 150 -0.73 -25.17 -8.75
CA ASP A 150 -1.08 -25.36 -7.34
C ASP A 150 -0.01 -26.22 -6.63
N ILE A 151 0.30 -25.87 -5.37
CA ILE A 151 1.32 -26.57 -4.58
C ILE A 151 0.77 -27.81 -3.84
N TRP A 152 -0.56 -27.88 -3.69
CA TRP A 152 -1.27 -28.95 -2.99
C TRP A 152 -1.96 -29.90 -3.96
N LEU A 153 -2.44 -29.39 -5.10
CA LEU A 153 -3.23 -30.15 -6.06
C LEU A 153 -2.52 -30.29 -7.42
N VAL A 154 -1.83 -31.42 -7.60
CA VAL A 154 -1.07 -31.75 -8.82
C VAL A 154 -1.95 -31.67 -10.06
N GLY A 155 -1.46 -30.99 -11.10
CA GLY A 155 -2.16 -30.84 -12.39
C GLY A 155 -3.13 -29.65 -12.45
N HIS A 156 -3.39 -28.99 -11.32
CA HIS A 156 -4.26 -27.83 -11.24
C HIS A 156 -3.46 -26.53 -11.01
N PHE A 157 -4.16 -25.40 -11.11
CA PHE A 157 -3.63 -24.07 -10.88
C PHE A 157 -4.07 -23.53 -9.52
N ILE A 158 -3.32 -22.59 -8.96
CA ILE A 158 -3.67 -21.92 -7.70
C ILE A 158 -5.07 -21.30 -7.84
N ASN A 159 -6.02 -21.80 -7.06
CA ASN A 159 -7.36 -21.24 -6.94
C ASN A 159 -7.47 -20.38 -5.68
N TYR A 160 -6.67 -19.31 -5.65
CA TYR A 160 -6.56 -18.38 -4.54
C TYR A 160 -6.20 -17.00 -5.07
N TYR A 161 -6.38 -15.96 -4.26
CA TYR A 161 -5.83 -14.64 -4.59
C TYR A 161 -4.30 -14.67 -4.41
N TYR A 162 -3.53 -14.36 -5.45
CA TYR A 162 -2.07 -14.49 -5.40
C TYR A 162 -1.32 -13.26 -5.90
N PHE A 163 -2.00 -12.13 -6.14
CA PHE A 163 -1.32 -10.94 -6.66
C PHE A 163 -0.31 -10.37 -5.64
N GLY A 164 -0.60 -10.47 -4.34
CA GLY A 164 0.37 -10.18 -3.29
C GLY A 164 1.65 -11.01 -3.44
N HIS A 165 1.51 -12.34 -3.52
CA HIS A 165 2.61 -13.28 -3.76
C HIS A 165 3.32 -13.03 -5.09
N LEU A 166 2.61 -12.59 -6.12
CA LEU A 166 3.17 -12.21 -7.42
C LEU A 166 4.03 -10.94 -7.31
N SER A 167 3.61 -9.96 -6.51
CA SER A 167 4.40 -8.76 -6.26
C SER A 167 5.71 -9.08 -5.52
N ALA A 168 5.65 -10.01 -4.56
CA ALA A 168 6.82 -10.59 -3.90
C ALA A 168 7.74 -11.33 -4.87
N ALA A 169 7.18 -12.20 -5.71
CA ALA A 169 7.95 -12.93 -6.72
C ALA A 169 8.60 -11.98 -7.73
N THR A 170 7.89 -10.91 -8.14
CA THR A 170 8.40 -9.87 -9.03
C THR A 170 9.60 -9.15 -8.42
N LEU A 171 9.54 -8.77 -7.14
CA LEU A 171 10.69 -8.19 -6.43
C LEU A 171 11.84 -9.17 -6.29
N THR A 172 11.54 -10.42 -5.93
CA THR A 172 12.54 -11.50 -5.80
C THR A 172 13.32 -11.67 -7.11
N LEU A 173 12.59 -11.66 -8.23
CA LEU A 173 13.12 -11.81 -9.57
C LEU A 173 13.84 -10.54 -10.06
N LEU A 174 13.32 -9.33 -9.83
CA LEU A 174 14.03 -8.08 -10.18
C LEU A 174 15.31 -7.91 -9.37
N PHE A 175 15.28 -8.27 -8.09
CA PHE A 175 16.41 -8.05 -7.19
C PHE A 175 17.39 -9.20 -7.20
N GLN A 176 17.11 -10.31 -7.90
CA GLN A 176 18.02 -11.45 -8.03
C GLN A 176 18.45 -11.96 -6.64
N VAL A 177 17.48 -12.14 -5.75
CA VAL A 177 17.67 -12.71 -4.41
C VAL A 177 16.91 -14.03 -4.36
N THR A 178 17.43 -15.02 -3.64
CA THR A 178 16.76 -16.31 -3.47
C THR A 178 15.51 -16.15 -2.60
N SER A 179 14.48 -16.95 -2.87
CA SER A 179 13.17 -16.80 -2.22
C SER A 179 13.20 -16.98 -0.70
N ASP A 180 14.11 -17.82 -0.18
CA ASP A 180 14.29 -18.07 1.25
C ASP A 180 14.72 -16.81 2.02
N ILE A 181 15.50 -15.95 1.38
CA ILE A 181 15.90 -14.66 1.94
C ILE A 181 14.83 -13.60 1.61
N SER A 182 14.39 -13.52 0.35
CA SER A 182 13.49 -12.46 -0.08
C SER A 182 12.15 -12.51 0.67
N TYR A 183 11.62 -13.69 0.99
CA TYR A 183 10.38 -13.85 1.78
C TYR A 183 10.42 -13.01 3.06
N ASN A 184 11.52 -13.11 3.81
CA ASN A 184 11.70 -12.36 5.06
C ASN A 184 11.91 -10.86 4.81
N LEU A 185 12.66 -10.49 3.76
CA LEU A 185 12.89 -9.08 3.41
C LEU A 185 11.65 -8.38 2.86
N ILE A 186 10.76 -9.11 2.19
CA ILE A 186 9.47 -8.61 1.72
C ILE A 186 8.62 -8.19 2.92
N LEU A 187 8.53 -9.02 3.96
CA LEU A 187 7.79 -8.64 5.18
C LEU A 187 8.33 -7.35 5.79
N SER A 188 9.65 -7.23 5.92
CA SER A 188 10.28 -6.00 6.42
C SER A 188 10.03 -4.79 5.50
N THR A 189 9.91 -5.03 4.18
CA THR A 189 9.57 -4.01 3.19
C THR A 189 8.13 -3.53 3.37
N LEU A 190 7.18 -4.45 3.54
CA LEU A 190 5.76 -4.13 3.78
C LEU A 190 5.60 -3.33 5.07
N PHE A 191 6.28 -3.73 6.15
CA PHE A 191 6.30 -2.97 7.40
C PHE A 191 6.82 -1.54 7.22
N ALA A 192 7.98 -1.37 6.56
CA ALA A 192 8.57 -0.06 6.33
C ALA A 192 7.72 0.83 5.40
N MET A 193 7.06 0.25 4.40
CA MET A 193 6.08 0.95 3.56
C MET A 193 4.87 1.39 4.40
N GLY A 194 4.29 0.49 5.20
CA GLY A 194 3.19 0.79 6.10
C GLY A 194 3.49 1.97 7.04
N ILE A 195 4.70 2.03 7.61
CA ILE A 195 5.14 3.15 8.45
C ILE A 195 5.24 4.45 7.65
N THR A 196 5.96 4.44 6.53
CA THR A 196 6.26 5.67 5.77
C THR A 196 5.05 6.25 5.03
N GLN A 197 4.19 5.39 4.47
CA GLN A 197 2.95 5.83 3.82
C GLN A 197 1.94 6.39 4.83
N THR A 198 1.80 5.74 5.99
CA THR A 198 0.94 6.25 7.06
C THR A 198 1.44 7.60 7.57
N TRP A 199 2.76 7.73 7.77
CA TRP A 199 3.36 9.01 8.15
C TRP A 199 3.04 10.11 7.13
N SER A 200 3.21 9.83 5.83
CA SER A 200 2.92 10.79 4.75
C SER A 200 1.46 11.24 4.75
N LEU A 201 0.52 10.31 4.89
CA LEU A 201 -0.93 10.58 4.95
C LEU A 201 -1.30 11.43 6.16
N VAL A 202 -0.92 10.99 7.36
CA VAL A 202 -1.30 11.64 8.62
C VAL A 202 -0.62 13.00 8.73
N ALA A 203 0.66 13.11 8.39
CA ALA A 203 1.36 14.39 8.36
C ALA A 203 0.67 15.36 7.38
N THR A 204 0.27 14.88 6.20
CA THR A 204 -0.47 15.71 5.22
C THR A 204 -1.79 16.23 5.77
N LEU A 205 -2.59 15.38 6.41
CA LEU A 205 -3.86 15.78 7.02
C LEU A 205 -3.64 16.81 8.13
N LEU A 206 -2.65 16.57 9.01
CA LEU A 206 -2.39 17.44 10.14
C LEU A 206 -1.71 18.75 9.76
N THR A 207 -0.98 18.82 8.64
CA THR A 207 -0.40 20.09 8.16
C THR A 207 -1.45 21.11 7.73
N SER A 208 -2.64 20.66 7.35
CA SER A 208 -3.78 21.55 7.08
C SER A 208 -4.37 22.14 8.37
N MET A 209 -4.27 21.44 9.49
CA MET A 209 -4.94 21.80 10.74
C MET A 209 -4.00 22.40 11.80
N THR A 210 -2.70 22.15 11.70
CA THR A 210 -1.71 22.46 12.75
C THR A 210 -0.38 22.90 12.16
N GLY A 211 0.51 23.43 13.01
CA GLY A 211 1.88 23.74 12.61
C GLY A 211 2.67 22.49 12.18
N ARG A 212 3.58 22.64 11.21
CA ARG A 212 4.31 21.53 10.57
C ARG A 212 5.00 20.58 11.55
N VAL A 213 5.63 21.11 12.60
CA VAL A 213 6.31 20.28 13.60
C VAL A 213 5.32 19.34 14.29
N LYS A 214 4.17 19.86 14.75
CA LYS A 214 3.11 19.06 15.38
C LYS A 214 2.52 18.05 14.39
N ALA A 215 2.34 18.45 13.13
CA ALA A 215 1.86 17.55 12.09
C ALA A 215 2.82 16.38 11.82
N TYR A 216 4.13 16.62 11.80
CA TYR A 216 5.13 15.56 11.58
C TYR A 216 5.21 14.60 12.76
N PHE A 217 5.12 15.11 14.00
CA PHE A 217 5.00 14.27 15.20
C PHE A 217 3.70 13.47 15.22
N GLY A 218 2.59 14.10 14.86
CA GLY A 218 1.30 13.39 14.71
C GLY A 218 1.36 12.33 13.62
N GLY A 219 2.11 12.57 12.54
CA GLY A 219 2.42 11.57 11.52
C GLY A 219 3.15 10.35 12.09
N LEU A 220 4.15 10.56 12.95
CA LEU A 220 4.88 9.47 13.63
C LEU A 220 3.98 8.70 14.59
N LEU A 221 3.15 9.40 15.35
CA LEU A 221 2.16 8.77 16.23
C LEU A 221 1.14 7.96 15.43
N GLY A 222 0.64 8.50 14.32
CA GLY A 222 -0.28 7.80 13.43
C GLY A 222 0.35 6.55 12.81
N ALA A 223 1.59 6.64 12.35
CA ALA A 223 2.33 5.49 11.83
C ALA A 223 2.52 4.40 12.90
N PHE A 224 2.84 4.79 14.13
CA PHE A 224 2.92 3.88 15.27
C PHE A 224 1.56 3.23 15.58
N LEU A 225 0.49 4.02 15.70
CA LEU A 225 -0.83 3.49 16.05
C LEU A 225 -1.37 2.53 15.00
N LEU A 226 -1.25 2.86 13.70
CA LEU A 226 -1.74 2.00 12.62
C LEU A 226 -0.96 0.69 12.55
N ASN A 227 0.38 0.74 12.62
CA ASN A 227 1.22 -0.43 12.38
C ASN A 227 1.49 -1.25 13.65
N LEU A 228 1.49 -0.62 14.82
CA LEU A 228 1.89 -1.23 16.10
C LEU A 228 0.81 -1.18 17.19
N GLY A 229 -0.15 -0.24 17.11
CA GLY A 229 -1.16 -0.02 18.15
C GLY A 229 -2.14 -1.18 18.37
N GLY A 230 -2.37 -1.99 17.33
CA GLY A 230 -3.29 -3.12 17.37
C GLY A 230 -4.72 -2.73 17.73
N ASN A 231 -5.50 -3.69 18.22
CA ASN A 231 -6.84 -3.41 18.74
C ASN A 231 -6.80 -3.14 20.26
N LEU A 232 -7.90 -2.60 20.81
CA LEU A 232 -8.02 -2.31 22.25
C LEU A 232 -8.16 -3.56 23.13
N HIS A 233 -7.86 -4.75 22.59
CA HIS A 233 -7.97 -6.02 23.30
C HIS A 233 -6.95 -6.16 24.43
N THR A 234 -5.88 -5.37 24.42
CA THR A 234 -4.92 -5.31 25.54
C THR A 234 -5.57 -4.94 26.88
N ILE A 235 -6.79 -4.38 26.89
CA ILE A 235 -7.58 -4.18 28.12
C ILE A 235 -7.82 -5.50 28.89
N TYR A 236 -7.80 -6.65 28.22
CA TYR A 236 -7.95 -7.96 28.86
C TYR A 236 -6.78 -8.34 29.78
N LEU A 237 -5.66 -7.61 29.75
CA LEU A 237 -4.61 -7.69 30.77
C LEU A 237 -5.12 -7.36 32.19
N PHE A 238 -6.25 -6.64 32.30
CA PHE A 238 -6.91 -6.29 33.56
C PHE A 238 -8.16 -7.14 33.82
N THR A 239 -8.15 -8.40 33.36
CA THR A 239 -9.27 -9.33 33.53
C THR A 239 -8.79 -10.68 34.04
N LYS A 240 -9.71 -11.56 34.44
CA LYS A 240 -9.42 -12.95 34.82
C LYS A 240 -9.01 -13.84 33.62
N GLY A 241 -8.98 -13.29 32.42
CA GLY A 241 -8.81 -14.02 31.17
C GLY A 241 -10.09 -14.70 30.72
N TYR A 242 -10.07 -15.20 29.49
CA TYR A 242 -11.15 -15.98 28.89
C TYR A 242 -10.55 -17.02 27.92
N GLY A 243 -11.29 -18.09 27.64
CA GLY A 243 -10.86 -19.11 26.68
C GLY A 243 -10.94 -18.59 25.25
N THR A 244 -10.02 -18.99 24.37
CA THR A 244 -9.93 -18.45 22.99
C THR A 244 -11.25 -18.46 22.22
N ASP A 245 -12.09 -19.48 22.44
CA ASP A 245 -13.37 -19.66 21.73
C ASP A 245 -14.59 -19.10 22.47
N THR A 246 -14.41 -18.53 23.66
CA THR A 246 -15.50 -18.00 24.49
C THR A 246 -15.24 -16.54 24.90
N PRO A 247 -15.28 -15.58 23.94
CA PRO A 247 -15.07 -14.17 24.26
C PRO A 247 -16.13 -13.67 25.27
N ILE A 248 -15.67 -13.24 26.45
CA ILE A 248 -16.50 -12.65 27.49
C ILE A 248 -16.17 -11.16 27.57
N PRO A 249 -17.17 -10.25 27.57
CA PRO A 249 -16.90 -8.83 27.70
C PRO A 249 -16.09 -8.48 28.96
N PHE A 250 -15.04 -7.66 28.80
CA PHE A 250 -14.08 -7.35 29.88
C PHE A 250 -14.73 -6.84 31.17
N TRP A 251 -15.84 -6.12 31.08
CA TRP A 251 -16.59 -5.62 32.23
C TRP A 251 -17.24 -6.71 33.10
N LYS A 252 -17.38 -7.95 32.60
CA LYS A 252 -17.91 -9.09 33.37
C LYS A 252 -16.82 -9.90 34.09
N ILE A 253 -15.56 -9.74 33.72
CA ILE A 253 -14.44 -10.55 34.19
C ILE A 253 -13.30 -9.69 34.74
N TRP A 254 -13.64 -8.52 35.27
CA TRP A 254 -12.68 -7.56 35.82
C TRP A 254 -11.80 -8.21 36.88
N SER A 255 -10.50 -7.90 36.83
CA SER A 255 -9.49 -8.38 37.77
C SER A 255 -8.38 -7.34 37.93
N VAL A 256 -7.51 -7.53 38.92
CA VAL A 256 -6.24 -6.81 38.99
C VAL A 256 -5.37 -7.23 37.78
N PHE A 257 -4.40 -6.39 37.40
CA PHE A 257 -3.45 -6.67 36.31
C PHE A 257 -2.91 -8.11 36.37
N SER A 258 -3.31 -8.93 35.39
CA SER A 258 -3.11 -10.39 35.34
C SER A 258 -2.52 -10.81 33.98
N PRO A 259 -1.29 -10.40 33.65
CA PRO A 259 -0.68 -10.62 32.33
C PRO A 259 -0.51 -12.11 31.98
N SER A 260 -0.37 -12.98 32.98
CA SER A 260 -0.24 -14.44 32.79
C SER A 260 -1.49 -15.09 32.18
N THR A 261 -2.66 -14.45 32.31
CA THR A 261 -3.92 -14.94 31.75
C THR A 261 -4.18 -14.43 30.33
N TYR A 262 -3.36 -13.50 29.86
CA TYR A 262 -3.49 -12.89 28.55
C TYR A 262 -2.65 -13.64 27.51
N TRP A 263 -3.32 -14.11 26.46
CA TRP A 263 -2.66 -14.70 25.31
C TRP A 263 -2.88 -13.82 24.09
N TYR A 264 -1.81 -13.23 23.57
CA TYR A 264 -1.89 -12.22 22.49
C TYR A 264 -2.66 -12.69 21.25
N PRO A 265 -2.55 -13.95 20.78
CA PRO A 265 -3.40 -14.48 19.70
C PRO A 265 -4.91 -14.41 19.94
N ASN A 266 -5.38 -14.38 21.20
CA ASN A 266 -6.80 -14.19 21.49
C ASN A 266 -7.32 -12.83 20.99
N ALA A 267 -6.43 -11.85 20.82
CA ALA A 267 -6.76 -10.55 20.24
C ALA A 267 -7.25 -10.64 18.80
N THR A 268 -7.02 -11.75 18.08
CA THR A 268 -7.50 -11.94 16.70
C THR A 268 -8.80 -12.73 16.61
N ARG A 269 -9.34 -13.17 17.76
CA ARG A 269 -10.53 -14.03 17.89
C ARG A 269 -11.59 -13.46 18.84
N PHE A 270 -11.51 -12.15 19.11
CA PHE A 270 -12.45 -11.46 19.98
C PHE A 270 -13.90 -11.35 19.42
N ILE A 271 -14.09 -11.42 18.10
CA ILE A 271 -15.42 -11.42 17.47
C ILE A 271 -15.73 -12.88 17.08
N PRO A 272 -16.83 -13.48 17.57
CA PRO A 272 -17.16 -14.88 17.32
C PRO A 272 -17.19 -15.23 15.83
N PHE A 273 -16.68 -16.41 15.47
CA PHE A 273 -16.65 -16.95 14.10
C PHE A 273 -15.88 -16.11 13.07
N THR A 274 -15.00 -15.21 13.52
CA THR A 274 -14.21 -14.36 12.63
C THR A 274 -12.73 -14.39 12.99
N ILE A 275 -11.92 -14.00 12.00
CA ILE A 275 -10.49 -13.75 12.14
C ILE A 275 -10.31 -12.26 11.87
N HIS A 276 -9.85 -11.51 12.87
CA HIS A 276 -9.53 -10.09 12.70
C HIS A 276 -8.08 -9.86 13.07
N GLU A 277 -7.24 -9.82 12.06
CA GLU A 277 -5.85 -9.46 12.26
C GLU A 277 -5.67 -7.95 12.13
N PHE A 278 -4.62 -7.48 12.78
CA PHE A 278 -4.18 -6.09 12.71
C PHE A 278 -2.68 -6.09 12.41
N PRO A 279 -2.13 -5.01 11.82
CA PRO A 279 -0.81 -5.05 11.21
C PRO A 279 0.29 -5.63 12.11
N SER A 280 0.38 -5.22 13.38
CA SER A 280 1.40 -5.76 14.29
C SER A 280 1.31 -7.26 14.52
N TYR A 281 0.10 -7.83 14.61
CA TYR A 281 -0.07 -9.27 14.74
C TYR A 281 0.47 -9.98 13.49
N SER A 282 0.05 -9.54 12.30
CA SER A 282 0.44 -10.17 11.04
C SER A 282 1.94 -10.01 10.76
N TYR A 283 2.53 -8.86 11.10
CA TYR A 283 3.97 -8.66 10.97
C TYR A 283 4.77 -9.59 11.90
N VAL A 284 4.27 -9.86 13.11
CA VAL A 284 4.94 -10.74 14.08
C VAL A 284 4.80 -12.21 13.67
N VAL A 285 3.60 -12.61 13.25
CA VAL A 285 3.32 -13.95 12.75
C VAL A 285 4.14 -14.26 11.50
N ALA A 286 4.33 -13.26 10.62
CA ALA A 286 5.15 -13.34 9.41
C ALA A 286 4.60 -14.28 8.32
N ASP A 287 3.29 -14.47 8.31
CA ASP A 287 2.57 -15.06 7.19
C ASP A 287 2.38 -13.95 6.16
N LEU A 288 2.93 -14.15 4.95
CA LEU A 288 2.79 -13.19 3.86
C LEU A 288 1.44 -13.39 3.18
N HIS A 289 0.38 -13.30 3.98
CA HIS A 289 -0.98 -13.47 3.53
C HIS A 289 -1.45 -12.26 2.71
N GLY A 290 -2.56 -12.43 2.00
CA GLY A 290 -3.11 -11.40 1.13
C GLY A 290 -3.31 -10.04 1.79
N HIS A 291 -3.92 -9.98 2.99
CA HIS A 291 -4.15 -8.70 3.68
C HIS A 291 -2.85 -7.98 4.04
N VAL A 292 -1.77 -8.73 4.36
CA VAL A 292 -0.47 -8.14 4.69
C VAL A 292 0.16 -7.48 3.47
N PHE A 293 0.06 -8.13 2.32
CA PHE A 293 0.47 -7.55 1.03
C PHE A 293 -0.37 -6.34 0.65
N ASP A 294 -1.65 -6.34 1.01
CA ASP A 294 -2.57 -5.27 0.61
C ASP A 294 -2.40 -3.99 1.44
N ILE A 295 -1.82 -4.03 2.64
CA ILE A 295 -1.55 -2.84 3.49
C ILE A 295 -0.98 -1.66 2.69
N PRO A 296 0.15 -1.78 1.96
CA PRO A 296 0.69 -0.66 1.20
C PRO A 296 -0.19 -0.22 0.03
N PHE A 297 -0.94 -1.14 -0.58
CA PHE A 297 -1.85 -0.85 -1.70
C PHE A 297 -3.08 -0.09 -1.21
N VAL A 298 -3.61 -0.47 -0.05
CA VAL A 298 -4.70 0.22 0.63
C VAL A 298 -4.31 1.64 0.99
N LEU A 299 -3.13 1.82 1.60
CA LEU A 299 -2.63 3.16 1.94
C LEU A 299 -2.43 4.00 0.68
N PHE A 300 -2.01 3.40 -0.43
CA PHE A 300 -1.95 4.09 -1.72
C PHE A 300 -3.34 4.48 -2.23
N THR A 301 -4.33 3.59 -2.18
CA THR A 301 -5.73 3.88 -2.53
C THR A 301 -6.29 5.05 -1.71
N ILE A 302 -6.07 5.05 -0.40
CA ILE A 302 -6.48 6.14 0.51
C ILE A 302 -5.76 7.44 0.15
N ALA A 303 -4.47 7.40 -0.19
CA ALA A 303 -3.73 8.57 -0.65
C ALA A 303 -4.30 9.11 -1.97
N CYS A 304 -4.66 8.25 -2.91
CA CYS A 304 -5.34 8.64 -4.15
C CYS A 304 -6.69 9.32 -3.85
N MET A 305 -7.50 8.77 -2.95
CA MET A 305 -8.76 9.40 -2.52
C MET A 305 -8.53 10.78 -1.90
N LEU A 306 -7.58 10.92 -0.97
CA LEU A 306 -7.23 12.21 -0.36
C LEU A 306 -6.78 13.23 -1.41
N CYS A 307 -5.96 12.79 -2.36
CA CYS A 307 -5.46 13.57 -3.47
C CYS A 307 -6.60 14.08 -4.39
N ILE A 308 -7.58 13.21 -4.67
CA ILE A 308 -8.77 13.54 -5.46
C ILE A 308 -9.66 14.54 -4.72
N LEU A 309 -9.86 14.38 -3.40
CA LEU A 309 -10.61 15.36 -2.60
C LEU A 309 -10.00 16.76 -2.66
N LYS A 310 -8.66 16.84 -2.59
CA LYS A 310 -7.93 18.11 -2.69
C LYS A 310 -7.95 18.73 -4.09
N THR A 311 -8.42 18.01 -5.12
CA THR A 311 -8.50 18.52 -6.51
C THR A 311 -9.89 18.97 -6.94
N VAL A 312 -10.94 18.77 -6.12
CA VAL A 312 -12.29 19.28 -6.42
C VAL A 312 -12.23 20.82 -6.50
N PRO A 313 -12.47 21.44 -7.67
CA PRO A 313 -12.34 22.89 -7.82
C PRO A 313 -13.42 23.63 -7.03
N SER A 314 -13.06 24.68 -6.27
CA SER A 314 -14.06 25.58 -5.66
C SER A 314 -14.65 26.61 -6.63
N LYS A 315 -14.10 26.70 -7.86
CA LYS A 315 -14.65 27.53 -8.95
C LYS A 315 -14.41 26.84 -10.29
N HIS A 316 -15.49 26.53 -10.99
CA HIS A 316 -15.44 26.23 -12.41
C HIS A 316 -15.06 27.51 -13.17
N THR A 317 -13.78 27.68 -13.52
CA THR A 317 -13.43 28.48 -14.68
C THR A 317 -13.72 27.64 -15.91
N ALA A 318 -14.93 27.77 -16.43
CA ALA A 318 -15.30 27.31 -17.76
C ALA A 318 -14.52 28.13 -18.80
N ALA A 319 -13.26 27.76 -19.04
CA ALA A 319 -12.57 28.12 -20.26
C ALA A 319 -12.78 26.98 -21.26
N PHE A 320 -13.94 26.98 -21.91
CA PHE A 320 -14.11 26.24 -23.17
C PHE A 320 -13.28 26.99 -24.22
N GLU A 321 -11.98 26.71 -24.27
CA GLU A 321 -11.23 27.01 -25.48
C GLU A 321 -11.78 26.14 -26.61
N LYS A 322 -12.05 26.81 -27.72
CA LYS A 322 -12.67 26.31 -28.95
C LYS A 322 -11.73 25.35 -29.70
N GLU A 323 -11.20 24.30 -29.06
CA GLU A 323 -10.37 23.32 -29.74
C GLU A 323 -11.25 22.26 -30.43
N LYS A 324 -11.29 22.31 -31.77
CA LYS A 324 -12.00 21.37 -32.65
C LYS A 324 -11.31 19.99 -32.76
N LYS A 325 -10.79 19.44 -31.66
CA LYS A 325 -10.18 18.10 -31.64
C LYS A 325 -10.94 17.20 -30.67
N PHE A 326 -11.30 16.01 -31.14
CA PHE A 326 -12.08 15.02 -30.38
C PHE A 326 -11.38 14.58 -29.08
N LEU A 327 -10.04 14.43 -29.09
CA LEU A 327 -9.26 13.98 -27.93
C LEU A 327 -9.30 14.97 -26.74
N PRO A 328 -9.01 16.28 -26.91
CA PRO A 328 -9.17 17.28 -25.85
C PRO A 328 -10.60 17.38 -25.31
N MET A 329 -11.60 17.26 -26.18
CA MET A 329 -13.02 17.26 -25.79
C MET A 329 -13.37 16.04 -24.93
N LEU A 330 -12.96 14.84 -25.35
CA LEU A 330 -13.13 13.61 -24.57
C LEU A 330 -12.39 13.71 -23.22
N TRP A 331 -11.16 14.22 -23.22
CA TRP A 331 -10.39 14.42 -21.99
C TRP A 331 -11.10 15.36 -21.00
N SER A 332 -11.62 16.49 -21.50
CA SER A 332 -12.39 17.45 -20.72
C SER A 332 -13.66 16.82 -20.16
N PHE A 333 -14.42 16.08 -20.97
CA PHE A 333 -15.62 15.35 -20.55
C PHE A 333 -15.31 14.31 -19.46
N LEU A 334 -14.30 13.47 -19.67
CA LEU A 334 -13.88 12.46 -18.69
C LEU A 334 -13.40 13.09 -17.37
N SER A 335 -12.74 14.24 -17.44
CA SER A 335 -12.27 14.98 -16.26
C SER A 335 -13.42 15.65 -15.51
N GLN A 336 -14.37 16.26 -16.22
CA GLN A 336 -15.55 16.92 -15.64
C GLN A 336 -16.43 15.93 -14.87
N HIS A 337 -16.58 14.70 -15.37
CA HIS A 337 -17.36 13.66 -14.71
C HIS A 337 -16.57 12.79 -13.74
N HIS A 338 -15.32 13.15 -13.40
CA HIS A 338 -14.44 12.36 -12.53
C HIS A 338 -14.26 10.90 -12.98
N ILE A 339 -14.40 10.59 -14.28
CA ILE A 339 -14.33 9.22 -14.80
C ILE A 339 -12.92 8.64 -14.63
N TRP A 340 -11.88 9.48 -14.74
CA TRP A 340 -10.51 9.05 -14.44
C TRP A 340 -10.32 8.60 -12.99
N SER A 341 -10.99 9.27 -12.05
CA SER A 341 -11.01 8.88 -10.64
C SER A 341 -11.72 7.54 -10.46
N ALA A 342 -12.85 7.33 -11.15
CA ALA A 342 -13.57 6.05 -11.13
C ALA A 342 -12.74 4.91 -11.71
N LEU A 343 -12.04 5.13 -12.83
CA LEU A 343 -11.16 4.13 -13.45
C LEU A 343 -9.98 3.79 -12.53
N LEU A 344 -9.34 4.79 -11.93
CA LEU A 344 -8.26 4.57 -10.97
C LEU A 344 -8.74 3.75 -9.77
N LEU A 345 -9.83 4.17 -9.11
CA LEU A 345 -10.37 3.46 -7.95
C LEU A 345 -10.87 2.06 -8.32
N GLY A 346 -11.55 1.91 -9.46
CA GLY A 346 -11.97 0.60 -9.97
C GLY A 346 -10.80 -0.33 -10.27
N SER A 347 -9.70 0.20 -10.83
CA SER A 347 -8.48 -0.60 -11.02
C SER A 347 -7.86 -1.04 -9.70
N MET A 348 -7.83 -0.16 -8.68
CA MET A 348 -7.35 -0.51 -7.34
C MET A 348 -8.25 -1.54 -6.68
N VAL A 349 -9.58 -1.48 -6.84
CA VAL A 349 -10.50 -2.52 -6.37
C VAL A 349 -10.17 -3.88 -6.98
N GLY A 350 -9.83 -3.91 -8.27
CA GLY A 350 -9.33 -5.13 -8.93
C GLY A 350 -8.04 -5.65 -8.30
N ILE A 351 -7.07 -4.77 -8.04
CA ILE A 351 -5.82 -5.12 -7.36
C ILE A 351 -6.08 -5.67 -5.95
N HIS A 352 -6.92 -4.99 -5.17
CA HIS A 352 -7.32 -5.44 -3.84
C HIS A 352 -7.94 -6.82 -3.92
N TYR A 353 -8.94 -7.03 -4.79
CA TYR A 353 -9.59 -8.33 -4.95
C TYR A 353 -8.62 -9.45 -5.35
N MET A 354 -7.65 -9.17 -6.22
CA MET A 354 -6.61 -10.13 -6.63
C MET A 354 -5.55 -10.37 -5.54
N THR A 355 -5.44 -9.49 -4.55
CA THR A 355 -4.47 -9.56 -3.44
C THR A 355 -5.11 -10.16 -2.19
N ASN A 356 -6.34 -9.77 -1.88
CA ASN A 356 -7.23 -10.29 -0.85
C ASN A 356 -8.68 -10.00 -1.25
N ALA A 357 -9.48 -11.05 -1.43
CA ALA A 357 -10.85 -10.91 -1.91
C ALA A 357 -11.75 -10.05 -1.00
N PHE A 358 -11.55 -10.11 0.33
CA PHE A 358 -12.33 -9.30 1.28
C PHE A 358 -11.94 -7.82 1.21
N ASP A 359 -10.66 -7.51 1.06
CA ASP A 359 -10.19 -6.13 0.88
C ASP A 359 -10.78 -5.52 -0.40
N GLY A 360 -10.89 -6.31 -1.48
CA GLY A 360 -11.60 -5.91 -2.70
C GLY A 360 -13.04 -5.43 -2.44
N ILE A 361 -13.78 -6.13 -1.59
CA ILE A 361 -15.16 -5.76 -1.23
C ILE A 361 -15.17 -4.50 -0.34
N VAL A 362 -14.32 -4.46 0.69
CA VAL A 362 -14.26 -3.37 1.67
C VAL A 362 -13.85 -2.05 0.99
N TYR A 363 -12.76 -2.06 0.23
CA TYR A 363 -12.28 -0.87 -0.47
C TYR A 363 -13.09 -0.56 -1.73
N GLY A 364 -13.78 -1.55 -2.30
CA GLY A 364 -14.82 -1.34 -3.30
C GLY A 364 -15.99 -0.52 -2.77
N ALA A 365 -16.54 -0.90 -1.61
CA ALA A 365 -17.59 -0.15 -0.95
C ALA A 365 -17.12 1.27 -0.56
N LEU A 366 -15.91 1.39 0.00
CA LEU A 366 -15.32 2.69 0.33
C LEU A 366 -15.18 3.59 -0.92
N GLY A 367 -14.60 3.05 -2.00
CA GLY A 367 -14.42 3.77 -3.26
C GLY A 367 -15.74 4.17 -3.90
N TRP A 368 -16.77 3.34 -3.77
CA TRP A 368 -18.11 3.64 -4.26
C TRP A 368 -18.78 4.78 -3.48
N CYS A 369 -18.77 4.70 -2.14
CA CYS A 369 -19.26 5.77 -1.26
C CYS A 369 -18.51 7.08 -1.50
N PHE A 370 -17.19 7.00 -1.67
CA PHE A 370 -16.33 8.13 -1.98
C PHE A 370 -16.70 8.79 -3.31
N TYR A 371 -16.83 8.01 -4.39
CA TYR A 371 -17.16 8.52 -5.71
C TYR A 371 -18.55 9.18 -5.73
N PHE A 372 -19.55 8.60 -5.09
CA PHE A 372 -20.87 9.22 -5.00
C PHE A 372 -20.84 10.52 -4.18
N SER A 373 -20.06 10.55 -3.11
CA SER A 373 -19.87 11.75 -2.30
C SER A 373 -19.21 12.87 -3.12
N LEU A 374 -18.25 12.54 -4.00
CA LEU A 374 -17.65 13.51 -4.93
C LEU A 374 -18.68 14.09 -5.92
N GLN A 375 -19.53 13.24 -6.51
CA GLN A 375 -20.57 13.69 -7.44
C GLN A 375 -21.59 14.60 -6.75
N PHE A 376 -21.97 14.28 -5.51
CA PHE A 376 -22.85 15.11 -4.71
C PHE A 376 -22.22 16.48 -4.40
N LEU A 377 -20.96 16.48 -3.96
CA LEU A 377 -20.22 17.71 -3.67
C LEU A 377 -20.04 18.59 -4.92
N GLY A 378 -19.74 17.99 -6.07
CA GLY A 378 -19.64 18.69 -7.36
C GLY A 378 -20.95 19.35 -7.77
N ASN A 379 -22.08 18.63 -7.64
CA ASN A 379 -23.41 19.17 -7.96
C ASN A 379 -23.86 20.29 -7.00
N CYS A 380 -23.53 20.19 -5.70
CA CYS A 380 -23.81 21.27 -4.74
C CYS A 380 -22.98 22.54 -5.02
N ALA A 381 -21.70 22.39 -5.38
CA ALA A 381 -20.86 23.50 -5.79
C ALA A 381 -21.39 24.20 -7.05
N TYR A 382 -21.97 23.44 -7.99
CA TYR A 382 -22.58 23.95 -9.22
C TYR A 382 -23.87 24.75 -8.96
N ASN A 383 -24.75 24.28 -8.06
CA ASN A 383 -26.08 24.88 -7.86
C ASN A 383 -26.11 26.06 -6.87
N HIS A 384 -25.18 26.18 -5.93
CA HIS A 384 -25.32 27.16 -4.83
C HIS A 384 -24.17 28.15 -4.61
N GLY A 385 -23.07 28.10 -5.37
CA GLY A 385 -22.00 29.10 -5.30
C GLY A 385 -21.26 29.23 -3.95
N ARG A 386 -21.72 28.54 -2.90
CA ARG A 386 -21.11 28.43 -1.56
C ARG A 386 -21.54 27.11 -0.90
N CYS A 387 -20.74 26.07 -1.08
CA CYS A 387 -20.72 24.94 -0.15
C CYS A 387 -19.28 24.77 0.34
N SER A 388 -18.88 25.55 1.35
CA SER A 388 -17.69 25.25 2.13
C SER A 388 -18.08 24.27 3.23
N LEU A 389 -17.92 22.96 2.98
CA LEU A 389 -18.06 21.94 4.03
C LEU A 389 -16.85 21.92 4.98
N PHE A 390 -15.77 22.64 4.66
CA PHE A 390 -14.65 22.91 5.55
C PHE A 390 -14.08 24.32 5.30
N PRO A 391 -14.30 25.31 6.20
CA PRO A 391 -13.69 26.63 6.08
C PRO A 391 -12.17 26.65 6.34
N HIS A 392 -11.58 25.52 6.79
CA HIS A 392 -10.23 25.47 7.34
C HIS A 392 -9.41 24.22 6.95
N LEU A 393 -9.56 23.67 5.73
CA LEU A 393 -8.71 22.58 5.22
C LEU A 393 -7.63 23.05 4.24
#